data_AF-A0A9P6QKB8-F1
#
_entry.id   AF-A0A9P6QKB8-F1
#
_cell.length_a   1.000
_cell.length_b   1.000
_cell.length_c   1.000
_cell.angle_alpha   90.00
_cell.angle_beta   90.00
_cell.angle_gamma   90.00
#
_symmetry.space_group_name_H-M   'P 1'
#
loop_
_entity.id
_entity.type
_entity.pdbx_description
1 polymer ?
#
loop_
_entity_poly.entity_id
_entity_poly.type
_entity_poly.pdbx_seq_one_letter_code
_entity_poly.pdbx_strand_id
1 'polypeptide(L)'
;KNSLYKCTNGSLPSLDKDCGTGTCSSNVVKGTAEFRATADDTCLDLCACKEAGVPVCASAFDPVCNYNPKELLDCGQAGDVPTVKESCTLSCTKQAGPDKCTFNPCACTESGSFCGSALPANCGYEANTLYTCQGVSIPAVTNNCLPGICSANTTVTDANPSAIGVDTCIE
;
A
#
# COMPACT_ATOMS: atom_id res chain seq x y z
N LYS A 1 -22.31 15.08 -5.35
CA LYS A 1 -22.90 13.80 -5.82
C LYS A 1 -22.85 12.78 -4.67
N ASN A 2 -23.17 13.22 -3.45
CA ASN A 2 -22.94 12.45 -2.22
C ASN A 2 -24.26 12.25 -1.51
N SER A 3 -25.34 12.08 -2.26
CA SER A 3 -26.66 11.97 -1.67
C SER A 3 -27.45 10.94 -2.46
N LEU A 4 -28.12 10.07 -1.72
CA LEU A 4 -29.05 9.07 -2.21
C LEU A 4 -30.38 9.74 -2.49
N TYR A 5 -30.95 9.44 -3.65
CA TYR A 5 -32.29 9.90 -4.03
C TYR A 5 -33.16 8.68 -4.29
N LYS A 6 -34.41 8.75 -3.85
CA LYS A 6 -35.42 7.73 -4.12
C LYS A 6 -36.48 8.26 -5.07
N CYS A 7 -36.91 7.40 -5.99
CA CYS A 7 -38.02 7.67 -6.89
C CYS A 7 -39.24 6.91 -6.42
N THR A 8 -40.32 7.61 -6.09
CA THR A 8 -41.66 7.03 -6.01
C THR A 8 -42.33 7.11 -7.38
N ASN A 9 -43.14 6.10 -7.71
CA ASN A 9 -43.69 5.91 -9.05
C ASN A 9 -44.39 7.18 -9.57
N GLY A 10 -43.91 7.73 -10.70
CA GLY A 10 -44.42 8.96 -11.31
C GLY A 10 -44.06 10.29 -10.61
N SER A 11 -43.22 10.26 -9.58
CA SER A 11 -42.79 11.45 -8.83
C SER A 11 -41.38 11.90 -9.24
N LEU A 12 -41.06 13.18 -9.00
CA LEU A 12 -39.67 13.63 -9.06
C LEU A 12 -38.83 12.91 -7.98
N PRO A 13 -37.55 12.60 -8.26
CA PRO A 13 -36.66 12.02 -7.25
C PRO A 13 -36.60 12.91 -6.02
N SER A 14 -36.80 12.31 -4.84
CA SER A 14 -36.68 13.00 -3.56
C SER A 14 -35.38 12.60 -2.89
N LEU A 15 -34.73 13.55 -2.23
CA LEU A 15 -33.54 13.27 -1.41
C LEU A 15 -33.92 12.25 -0.34
N ASP A 16 -33.26 11.11 -0.34
CA ASP A 16 -33.47 10.06 0.66
C ASP A 16 -32.47 10.21 1.81
N LYS A 17 -31.18 10.32 1.48
CA LYS A 17 -30.11 10.43 2.47
C LYS A 17 -28.96 11.26 1.93
N ASP A 18 -28.42 12.15 2.77
CA ASP A 18 -27.14 12.79 2.51
C ASP A 18 -26.01 11.92 3.07
N CYS A 19 -25.04 11.57 2.23
CA CYS A 19 -23.86 10.81 2.61
C CYS A 19 -22.78 11.68 3.27
N GLY A 20 -23.00 13.00 3.37
CA GLY A 20 -22.08 13.92 4.01
C GLY A 20 -20.71 13.92 3.31
N THR A 21 -19.65 13.61 4.06
CA THR A 21 -18.28 13.49 3.52
C THR A 21 -18.07 12.21 2.71
N GLY A 22 -18.92 11.19 2.87
CA GLY A 22 -18.84 9.93 2.12
C GLY A 22 -19.33 10.04 0.68
N THR A 23 -19.16 8.97 -0.10
CA THR A 23 -19.58 8.92 -1.51
C THR A 23 -20.78 8.00 -1.72
N CYS A 24 -21.65 8.35 -2.66
CA CYS A 24 -22.72 7.47 -3.10
C CYS A 24 -22.14 6.43 -4.07
N SER A 25 -22.17 5.15 -3.70
CA SER A 25 -21.83 4.05 -4.60
C SER A 25 -23.02 3.81 -5.52
N SER A 26 -22.91 4.30 -6.76
CA SER A 26 -23.96 4.14 -7.76
C SER A 26 -23.89 2.76 -8.39
N ASN A 27 -24.91 1.91 -8.19
CA ASN A 27 -25.05 0.61 -8.85
C ASN A 27 -25.60 0.73 -10.28
N VAL A 28 -25.30 1.85 -10.96
CA VAL A 28 -25.83 2.16 -12.29
C VAL A 28 -24.90 1.60 -13.36
N VAL A 29 -25.37 0.59 -14.09
CA VAL A 29 -24.70 0.11 -15.31
C VAL A 29 -24.79 1.21 -16.36
N LYS A 30 -23.65 1.85 -16.66
CA LYS A 30 -23.56 2.93 -17.64
C LYS A 30 -23.81 2.37 -19.06
N GLY A 31 -24.91 2.73 -19.71
CA GLY A 31 -25.14 2.39 -21.13
C GLY A 31 -26.56 2.06 -21.56
N THR A 32 -27.54 1.97 -20.65
CA THR A 32 -28.94 1.75 -21.00
C THR A 32 -29.78 3.01 -20.75
N ALA A 33 -30.66 3.36 -21.69
CA ALA A 33 -31.59 4.49 -21.56
C ALA A 33 -32.61 4.32 -20.42
N GLU A 34 -32.70 3.12 -19.85
CA GLU A 34 -33.45 2.85 -18.64
C GLU A 34 -32.52 2.87 -17.43
N PHE A 35 -32.72 3.86 -16.54
CA PHE A 35 -32.19 3.82 -15.19
C PHE A 35 -32.83 2.63 -14.46
N ARG A 36 -32.11 1.51 -14.39
CA ARG A 36 -32.47 0.37 -13.52
C ARG A 36 -31.39 0.23 -12.47
N ALA A 37 -31.70 0.64 -11.24
CA ALA A 37 -30.89 0.27 -10.09
C ALA A 37 -31.10 -1.23 -9.85
N THR A 38 -30.10 -2.05 -10.14
CA THR A 38 -30.16 -3.50 -9.91
C THR A 38 -29.82 -3.88 -8.46
N ALA A 39 -29.40 -2.90 -7.66
CA ALA A 39 -29.15 -2.97 -6.22
C ALA A 39 -29.34 -1.58 -5.59
N ASP A 40 -29.56 -1.52 -4.27
CA ASP A 40 -29.68 -0.26 -3.54
C ASP A 40 -28.36 0.52 -3.58
N ASP A 41 -28.43 1.80 -3.93
CA ASP A 41 -27.29 2.70 -3.80
C ASP A 41 -27.00 2.90 -2.31
N THR A 42 -25.72 2.88 -1.92
CA THR A 42 -25.29 3.01 -0.52
C THR A 42 -24.31 4.15 -0.33
N CYS A 43 -24.39 4.81 0.82
CA CYS A 43 -23.39 5.77 1.25
C CYS A 43 -22.18 5.02 1.78
N LEU A 44 -21.05 5.13 1.11
CA LEU A 44 -19.77 4.62 1.57
C LEU A 44 -18.97 5.75 2.22
N ASP A 45 -18.26 5.43 3.29
CA ASP A 45 -17.33 6.37 3.89
C ASP A 45 -16.22 6.74 2.89
N LEU A 46 -15.70 7.96 2.98
CA LEU A 46 -14.65 8.47 2.10
C LEU A 46 -13.35 7.65 2.22
N CYS A 47 -13.13 7.06 3.40
CA CYS A 47 -11.99 6.23 3.74
C CYS A 47 -12.27 4.73 3.61
N ALA A 48 -13.45 4.36 3.13
CA ALA A 48 -13.85 2.98 2.92
C ALA A 48 -13.62 2.50 1.48
N CYS A 49 -13.45 1.20 1.36
CA CYS A 49 -13.32 0.48 0.11
C CYS A 49 -14.54 0.69 -0.79
N LYS A 50 -14.30 0.99 -2.07
CA LYS A 50 -15.37 1.19 -3.05
C LYS A 50 -15.78 -0.11 -3.75
N GLU A 51 -14.82 -1.02 -3.89
CA GLU A 51 -14.99 -2.29 -4.58
C GLU A 51 -14.42 -3.41 -3.71
N ALA A 52 -15.10 -4.56 -3.70
CA ALA A 52 -14.70 -5.74 -2.95
C ALA A 52 -13.58 -6.49 -3.68
N GLY A 53 -12.57 -6.95 -2.94
CA GLY A 53 -11.49 -7.79 -3.43
C GLY A 53 -10.48 -7.10 -4.36
N VAL A 54 -10.58 -5.79 -4.58
CA VAL A 54 -9.67 -5.04 -5.44
C VAL A 54 -8.65 -4.29 -4.60
N PRO A 55 -7.36 -4.67 -4.63
CA PRO A 55 -6.34 -3.91 -3.95
C PRO A 55 -6.13 -2.55 -4.62
N VAL A 56 -6.03 -1.51 -3.80
CA VAL A 56 -6.02 -0.11 -4.22
C VAL A 56 -4.91 0.64 -3.52
N CYS A 57 -4.25 1.55 -4.24
CA CYS A 57 -3.27 2.43 -3.64
C CYS A 57 -3.95 3.32 -2.61
N ALA A 58 -3.31 3.48 -1.45
CA ALA A 58 -3.73 4.43 -0.41
C ALA A 58 -3.91 5.86 -0.96
N SER A 59 -3.11 6.24 -1.98
CA SER A 59 -3.22 7.52 -2.68
C SER A 59 -4.49 7.68 -3.54
N ALA A 60 -5.33 6.64 -3.65
CA ALA A 60 -6.66 6.72 -4.27
C ALA A 60 -7.73 7.21 -3.29
N PHE A 61 -7.45 7.18 -1.99
CA PHE A 61 -8.31 7.70 -0.94
C PHE A 61 -8.05 9.19 -0.72
N ASP A 62 -9.01 9.84 -0.06
CA ASP A 62 -8.86 11.25 0.28
C ASP A 62 -7.77 11.44 1.34
N PRO A 63 -6.95 12.52 1.27
CA PRO A 63 -5.93 12.81 2.25
C PRO A 63 -6.41 12.85 3.71
N VAL A 64 -7.68 13.17 3.97
CA VAL A 64 -8.26 13.17 5.33
C VAL A 64 -8.20 11.79 6.00
N CYS A 65 -8.09 10.72 5.22
CA CYS A 65 -7.99 9.34 5.72
C CYS A 65 -6.63 9.02 6.32
N ASN A 66 -5.60 9.86 6.10
CA ASN A 66 -4.24 9.70 6.63
C ASN A 66 -3.57 8.36 6.31
N TYR A 67 -3.98 7.69 5.23
CA TYR A 67 -3.27 6.51 4.73
C TYR A 67 -1.93 6.90 4.11
N ASN A 68 -0.91 6.06 4.28
CA ASN A 68 0.39 6.32 3.69
C ASN A 68 0.30 6.13 2.16
N PRO A 69 0.56 7.15 1.34
CA PRO A 69 0.31 7.11 -0.11
C PRO A 69 1.14 6.05 -0.87
N LYS A 70 2.17 5.48 -0.23
CA LYS A 70 2.98 4.39 -0.77
C LYS A 70 2.47 2.99 -0.40
N GLU A 71 1.35 2.87 0.31
CA GLU A 71 0.79 1.57 0.66
C GLU A 71 -0.20 1.10 -0.41
N LEU A 72 -0.15 -0.20 -0.70
CA LEU A 72 -1.23 -0.91 -1.35
C LEU A 72 -2.14 -1.46 -0.26
N LEU A 73 -3.42 -1.15 -0.36
CA LEU A 73 -4.43 -1.53 0.59
C LEU A 73 -5.26 -2.69 0.06
N ASP A 74 -5.63 -3.62 0.93
CA ASP A 74 -6.56 -4.70 0.64
C ASP A 74 -7.97 -4.31 1.07
N CYS A 75 -8.93 -4.55 0.17
CA CYS A 75 -10.34 -4.27 0.37
C CYS A 75 -11.12 -5.57 0.40
N GLY A 76 -11.62 -5.97 1.57
CA GLY A 76 -12.45 -7.18 1.70
C GLY A 76 -13.79 -7.02 0.98
N GLN A 77 -14.65 -6.16 1.50
CA GLN A 77 -15.92 -5.77 0.91
C GLN A 77 -15.99 -4.27 0.64
N ALA A 78 -16.94 -3.86 -0.21
CA ALA A 78 -17.27 -2.45 -0.36
C ALA A 78 -17.86 -1.91 0.95
N GLY A 79 -17.37 -0.76 1.41
CA GLY A 79 -17.71 -0.15 2.69
C GLY A 79 -16.78 -0.49 3.84
N ASP A 80 -15.89 -1.49 3.69
CA ASP A 80 -14.91 -1.82 4.73
C ASP A 80 -13.82 -0.75 4.84
N VAL A 81 -13.26 -0.60 6.04
CA VAL A 81 -12.01 0.14 6.22
C VAL A 81 -10.87 -0.71 5.63
N PRO A 82 -10.12 -0.20 4.65
CA PRO A 82 -9.04 -0.95 4.03
C PRO A 82 -7.94 -1.30 5.04
N THR A 83 -7.29 -2.44 4.82
CA THR A 83 -6.11 -2.85 5.60
C THR A 83 -4.86 -2.81 4.75
N VAL A 84 -3.70 -2.52 5.33
CA VAL A 84 -2.43 -2.51 4.58
C VAL A 84 -2.13 -3.92 4.09
N LYS A 85 -2.04 -4.07 2.76
CA LYS A 85 -1.63 -5.31 2.10
C LYS A 85 -0.12 -5.41 2.01
N GLU A 86 0.49 -4.35 1.51
CA GLU A 86 1.93 -4.24 1.31
C GLU A 86 2.35 -2.76 1.28
N SER A 87 3.54 -2.47 1.81
CA SER A 87 4.15 -1.14 1.76
C SER A 87 5.11 -1.07 0.58
N CYS A 88 4.80 -0.27 -0.43
CA CYS A 88 5.67 -0.11 -1.60
C CYS A 88 6.91 0.72 -1.24
N THR A 89 8.09 0.28 -1.65
CA THR A 89 9.33 1.02 -1.36
C THR A 89 9.57 2.20 -2.29
N LEU A 90 9.12 2.11 -3.55
CA LEU A 90 9.22 3.21 -4.50
C LEU A 90 7.90 3.99 -4.58
N SER A 91 6.85 3.34 -5.07
CA SER A 91 5.55 3.95 -5.33
C SER A 91 4.44 2.91 -5.46
N CYS A 92 3.20 3.32 -5.21
CA CYS A 92 2.02 2.55 -5.60
C CYS A 92 1.44 3.14 -6.90
N THR A 93 1.28 2.31 -7.94
CA THR A 93 0.84 2.74 -9.27
C THR A 93 -0.62 2.38 -9.50
N LYS A 94 -1.43 3.41 -9.79
CA LYS A 94 -2.83 3.25 -10.18
C LYS A 94 -2.95 2.77 -11.62
N GLN A 95 -3.77 1.74 -11.87
CA GLN A 95 -3.94 1.19 -13.22
C GLN A 95 -5.36 0.66 -13.47
N ALA A 96 -5.64 0.25 -14.70
CA ALA A 96 -6.90 -0.43 -15.01
C ALA A 96 -6.89 -1.83 -14.37
N GLY A 97 -7.70 -2.02 -13.33
CA GLY A 97 -7.74 -3.24 -12.52
C GLY A 97 -7.05 -3.07 -11.16
N PRO A 98 -6.50 -4.14 -10.56
CA PRO A 98 -5.85 -4.06 -9.25
C PRO A 98 -4.59 -3.19 -9.32
N ASP A 99 -4.44 -2.28 -8.38
CA ASP A 99 -3.25 -1.43 -8.27
C ASP A 99 -2.02 -2.26 -7.89
N LYS A 100 -0.83 -1.74 -8.18
CA LYS A 100 0.42 -2.47 -7.99
C LYS A 100 1.48 -1.64 -7.27
N CYS A 101 2.16 -2.28 -6.32
CA CYS A 101 3.41 -1.75 -5.80
C CYS A 101 4.53 -1.80 -6.83
N THR A 102 5.34 -0.75 -6.82
CA THR A 102 6.66 -0.70 -7.43
C THR A 102 7.68 -0.71 -6.32
N PHE A 103 8.60 -1.66 -6.38
CA PHE A 103 9.65 -1.83 -5.39
C PHE A 103 10.97 -1.28 -5.92
N ASN A 104 11.70 -0.59 -5.05
CA ASN A 104 13.07 -0.20 -5.31
C ASN A 104 13.97 -1.44 -5.17
N PRO A 105 14.76 -1.82 -6.19
CA PRO A 105 15.67 -2.97 -6.11
C PRO A 105 16.78 -2.80 -5.07
N CYS A 106 16.99 -1.58 -4.56
CA CYS A 106 17.92 -1.25 -3.49
C CYS A 106 17.28 -1.30 -2.09
N ALA A 107 15.96 -1.48 -2.00
CA ALA A 107 15.33 -1.64 -0.72
C ALA A 107 15.63 -3.01 -0.13
N CYS A 108 15.67 -3.09 1.19
CA CYS A 108 15.58 -4.35 1.90
C CYS A 108 14.22 -5.00 1.64
N THR A 109 14.22 -6.33 1.72
CA THR A 109 13.01 -7.17 1.70
C THR A 109 12.55 -7.54 3.11
N GLU A 110 13.42 -7.42 4.10
CA GLU A 110 13.17 -7.80 5.49
C GLU A 110 13.89 -6.86 6.47
N SER A 111 13.50 -6.95 7.74
CA SER A 111 14.18 -6.22 8.81
C SER A 111 15.51 -6.87 9.14
N GLY A 112 16.54 -6.08 9.39
CA GLY A 112 17.87 -6.59 9.72
C GLY A 112 18.94 -5.52 9.66
N SER A 113 20.16 -5.88 10.02
CA SER A 113 21.33 -5.03 9.89
C SER A 113 22.32 -5.67 8.93
N PHE A 114 22.70 -4.94 7.90
CA PHE A 114 23.48 -5.43 6.77
C PHE A 114 24.67 -4.53 6.51
N CYS A 115 25.84 -5.12 6.30
CA CYS A 115 26.97 -4.40 5.73
C CYS A 115 26.60 -3.93 4.31
N GLY A 116 27.04 -2.74 3.91
CA GLY A 116 26.80 -2.23 2.55
C GLY A 116 27.38 -3.14 1.47
N SER A 117 28.37 -3.96 1.82
CA SER A 117 28.93 -5.01 0.96
C SER A 117 27.97 -6.18 0.71
N ALA A 118 27.02 -6.43 1.61
CA ALA A 118 25.98 -7.45 1.47
C ALA A 118 24.72 -6.91 0.75
N LEU A 119 24.60 -5.58 0.62
CA LEU A 119 23.53 -4.94 -0.14
C LEU A 119 23.83 -4.94 -1.65
N PRO A 120 22.81 -4.74 -2.52
CA PRO A 120 23.01 -4.83 -3.96
C PRO A 120 24.05 -3.82 -4.47
N ALA A 121 25.07 -4.31 -5.19
CA ALA A 121 26.21 -3.50 -5.62
C ALA A 121 25.83 -2.35 -6.57
N ASN A 122 24.71 -2.45 -7.29
CA ASN A 122 24.21 -1.41 -8.19
C ASN A 122 23.57 -0.21 -7.48
N CYS A 123 23.49 -0.25 -6.15
CA CYS A 123 22.79 0.75 -5.34
C CYS A 123 23.72 1.77 -4.66
N GLY A 124 25.03 1.62 -4.82
CA GLY A 124 26.02 2.57 -4.30
C GLY A 124 26.15 2.60 -2.77
N TYR A 125 25.82 1.50 -2.11
CA TYR A 125 26.05 1.36 -0.67
C TYR A 125 27.54 1.23 -0.36
N GLU A 126 27.99 1.92 0.68
CA GLU A 126 29.39 1.91 1.10
C GLU A 126 29.71 0.59 1.78
N ALA A 127 30.68 -0.15 1.25
CA ALA A 127 30.98 -1.53 1.67
C ALA A 127 31.30 -1.68 3.17
N ASN A 128 31.86 -0.62 3.78
CA ASN A 128 32.25 -0.59 5.19
C ASN A 128 31.22 0.11 6.10
N THR A 129 30.01 0.34 5.60
CA THR A 129 28.94 0.98 6.39
C THR A 129 27.90 -0.06 6.79
N LEU A 130 27.51 -0.03 8.05
CA LEU A 130 26.41 -0.83 8.56
C LEU A 130 25.09 -0.09 8.30
N TYR A 131 24.16 -0.76 7.64
CA TYR A 131 22.81 -0.29 7.36
C TYR A 131 21.79 -1.09 8.16
N THR A 132 20.68 -0.46 8.53
CA THR A 132 19.55 -1.13 9.18
C THR A 132 18.29 -0.95 8.36
N CYS A 133 17.50 -2.00 8.28
CA CYS A 133 16.23 -2.06 7.58
C CYS A 133 15.09 -2.37 8.54
N GLN A 134 13.96 -1.69 8.34
CA GLN A 134 12.71 -1.94 9.05
C GLN A 134 11.70 -2.50 8.05
N GLY A 135 11.75 -3.81 7.83
CA GLY A 135 10.97 -4.51 6.83
C GLY A 135 11.33 -4.08 5.41
N VAL A 136 10.32 -3.99 4.55
CA VAL A 136 10.48 -3.61 3.15
C VAL A 136 10.72 -2.09 3.06
N SER A 137 11.97 -1.67 3.13
CA SER A 137 12.35 -0.25 3.28
C SER A 137 13.72 0.05 2.69
N ILE A 138 14.03 1.33 2.44
CA ILE A 138 15.38 1.73 2.05
C ILE A 138 16.30 1.60 3.27
N PRO A 139 17.43 0.89 3.16
CA PRO A 139 18.40 0.76 4.24
C PRO A 139 18.85 2.13 4.76
N ALA A 140 18.78 2.32 6.08
CA ALA A 140 19.25 3.52 6.75
C ALA A 140 20.67 3.30 7.29
N VAL A 141 21.58 4.24 7.07
CA VAL A 141 22.93 4.20 7.66
C VAL A 141 22.81 4.18 9.17
N THR A 142 23.41 3.16 9.79
CA THR A 142 23.46 3.01 11.25
C THR A 142 24.81 3.48 11.77
N ASN A 143 25.90 2.95 11.21
CA ASN A 143 27.25 3.36 11.60
C ASN A 143 28.26 3.09 10.47
N ASN A 144 29.34 3.86 10.42
CA ASN A 144 30.47 3.59 9.53
C ASN A 144 31.49 2.73 10.28
N CYS A 145 31.78 1.54 9.77
CA CYS A 145 32.84 0.69 10.29
C CYS A 145 34.19 1.14 9.69
N LEU A 146 35.31 0.80 10.35
CA LEU A 146 36.64 0.92 9.71
C LEU A 146 36.71 -0.04 8.50
N PRO A 147 37.62 0.22 7.55
CA PRO A 147 37.80 -0.67 6.41
C PRO A 147 38.06 -2.12 6.83
N GLY A 148 37.23 -3.05 6.35
CA GLY A 148 37.42 -4.49 6.56
C GLY A 148 36.87 -5.08 7.87
N ILE A 149 36.21 -4.29 8.72
CA ILE A 149 35.62 -4.77 9.99
C ILE A 149 34.09 -4.83 10.01
N CYS A 150 33.42 -4.52 8.89
CA CYS A 150 32.00 -4.87 8.76
C CYS A 150 31.90 -6.37 8.48
N SER A 151 31.57 -7.15 9.51
CA SER A 151 31.52 -8.60 9.40
C SER A 151 30.10 -9.05 9.11
N ALA A 152 29.92 -9.61 7.91
CA ALA A 152 28.71 -10.33 7.57
C ALA A 152 28.62 -11.56 8.47
N ASN A 153 27.61 -11.65 9.33
CA ASN A 153 27.46 -12.82 10.19
C ASN A 153 26.91 -13.98 9.34
N THR A 154 27.78 -14.63 8.58
CA THR A 154 27.47 -15.71 7.63
C THR A 154 27.24 -17.05 8.33
N THR A 155 26.36 -17.10 9.34
CA THR A 155 25.81 -18.38 9.81
C THR A 155 24.67 -18.90 8.93
N VAL A 156 24.63 -18.51 7.65
CA VAL A 156 23.68 -19.03 6.66
C VAL A 156 24.42 -20.01 5.76
N THR A 157 24.73 -21.19 6.29
CA THR A 157 25.01 -22.35 5.44
C THR A 157 23.71 -22.68 4.70
N ASP A 158 23.71 -22.41 3.41
CA ASP A 158 22.89 -23.00 2.35
C ASP A 158 21.39 -23.28 2.65
N ALA A 159 20.54 -22.59 1.87
CA ALA A 159 19.13 -22.90 1.56
C ALA A 159 17.99 -22.22 2.35
N ASN A 160 18.23 -21.13 3.09
CA ASN A 160 17.13 -20.27 3.55
C ASN A 160 17.42 -18.78 3.33
N PRO A 161 16.82 -18.11 2.32
CA PRO A 161 16.97 -16.67 2.09
C PRO A 161 16.24 -15.79 3.13
N SER A 162 15.87 -16.35 4.29
CA SER A 162 15.11 -15.67 5.37
C SER A 162 15.93 -15.50 6.66
N ALA A 163 17.26 -15.54 6.56
CA ALA A 163 18.13 -15.38 7.71
C ALA A 163 18.32 -13.89 8.00
N ILE A 164 17.72 -13.45 9.11
CA ILE A 164 17.88 -12.13 9.72
C ILE A 164 19.37 -11.88 9.96
N GLY A 165 20.04 -11.28 8.98
CA GLY A 165 21.43 -10.86 9.09
C GLY A 165 21.53 -9.79 10.16
N VAL A 166 22.33 -10.06 11.20
CA VAL A 166 22.76 -9.07 12.19
C VAL A 166 24.25 -8.84 11.98
N ASP A 167 24.56 -8.16 10.88
CA ASP A 167 25.92 -7.72 10.63
C ASP A 167 26.30 -6.67 11.68
N THR A 168 27.58 -6.65 12.06
CA THR A 168 28.09 -5.72 13.08
C THR A 168 29.43 -5.15 12.65
N CYS A 169 29.72 -3.93 13.09
CA CYS A 169 31.09 -3.41 13.07
C CYS A 169 31.85 -4.08 14.22
N ILE A 170 32.89 -4.84 13.91
CA ILE A 170 33.78 -5.40 14.94
C ILE A 170 34.78 -4.32 15.34
N GLU A 171 34.90 -4.01 16.64
CA GLU A 171 35.89 -3.04 17.16
C GLU A 171 37.34 -3.56 17.13
#